data_AF-A0A6C0LIN2-F1
#
_entry.id   AF-A0A6C0LIN2-F1
#
_cell.length_a   1.000
_cell.length_b   1.000
_cell.length_c   1.000
_cell.angle_alpha   90.00
_cell.angle_beta   90.00
_cell.angle_gamma   90.00
#
_symmetry.space_group_name_H-M   'P 1'
#
loop_
_entity.id
_entity.type
_entity.pdbx_description
1 polymer ?
#
loop_
_entity_poly.entity_id
_entity_poly.type
_entity_poly.pdbx_seq_one_letter_code
_entity_poly.pdbx_strand_id
1 'polypeptide(L)'
;MASMTTQITTAKTIGNAIVRNSIISQSSGLRCRHTKMHEAGKHLMIDANESEATLNDAMEIIKEYAKERIESYGAQMEFSTKYTLFDCQEQLKMSGVQLRGVQDDELNKKVSMRPDGGIIWAVLKSGKKYPVFIGEDKVQGTNDSRRQEGLSRQATGNAIERAAKNIRGSEMLCQDMTTFPYVIFASGCDFHHTETISKRLEMMNMSVPNHYLEVTTSTTNETLEPHIMSICENIDVQKMCGIGIASIFVKAHKWNELNHGASRWRKKEIIAFSCEVIDQTMSSIDWELSNAVSQPKELLDLEKAEEK
;
A
#
# COMPACT_ATOMS: atom_id res chain seq x y z
N MET A 1 -16.38 -50.01 11.75
CA MET A 1 -16.70 -50.45 10.37
C MET A 1 -18.16 -50.09 10.12
N ALA A 2 -18.61 -49.34 9.12
CA ALA A 2 -18.07 -49.04 7.80
C ALA A 2 -18.50 -47.62 7.33
N SER A 3 -17.70 -47.07 6.41
CA SER A 3 -17.90 -45.81 5.67
C SER A 3 -19.07 -45.93 4.69
N MET A 4 -20.01 -44.97 4.71
CA MET A 4 -21.02 -44.82 3.66
C MET A 4 -20.50 -43.84 2.60
N THR A 5 -20.06 -44.39 1.47
CA THR A 5 -19.74 -43.63 0.25
C THR A 5 -20.98 -43.65 -0.65
N THR A 6 -21.62 -42.51 -0.81
CA THR A 6 -22.77 -42.37 -1.73
C THR A 6 -22.25 -42.29 -3.16
N GLN A 7 -22.45 -43.35 -3.94
CA GLN A 7 -22.18 -43.38 -5.37
C GLN A 7 -23.44 -42.94 -6.12
N ILE A 8 -23.34 -41.89 -6.94
CA ILE A 8 -24.39 -41.54 -7.92
C ILE A 8 -24.00 -42.22 -9.23
N THR A 9 -24.77 -43.24 -9.62
CA THR A 9 -24.61 -43.97 -10.88
C THR A 9 -25.58 -43.41 -11.92
N THR A 10 -25.07 -42.83 -13.00
CA THR A 10 -25.85 -42.64 -14.23
C THR A 10 -25.16 -43.41 -15.34
N ALA A 11 -25.76 -44.52 -15.75
CA ALA A 11 -25.29 -45.36 -16.83
C ALA A 11 -26.17 -45.16 -18.07
N LYS A 12 -25.53 -44.82 -19.20
CA LYS A 12 -26.05 -45.09 -20.55
C LYS A 12 -24.86 -45.50 -21.41
N THR A 13 -24.84 -46.77 -21.80
CA THR A 13 -23.79 -47.39 -22.60
C THR A 13 -24.15 -47.31 -24.08
N ILE A 14 -23.26 -46.76 -24.92
CA ILE A 14 -23.09 -47.20 -26.33
C ILE A 14 -21.59 -47.09 -26.69
N GLY A 15 -20.98 -48.21 -27.08
CA GLY A 15 -19.71 -48.25 -27.81
C GLY A 15 -18.50 -48.74 -27.00
N ASN A 16 -17.89 -49.83 -27.47
CA ASN A 16 -16.64 -50.40 -26.96
C ASN A 16 -15.48 -49.40 -27.02
N ALA A 17 -15.23 -48.71 -25.92
CA ALA A 17 -13.94 -48.11 -25.62
C ALA A 17 -13.68 -48.34 -24.13
N ILE A 18 -12.52 -48.92 -23.81
CA ILE A 18 -12.04 -49.03 -22.43
C ILE A 18 -11.73 -47.61 -21.95
N VAL A 19 -12.72 -46.91 -21.42
CA VAL A 19 -12.52 -45.67 -20.69
C VAL A 19 -11.95 -46.08 -19.34
N ARG A 20 -10.63 -45.97 -19.19
CA ARG A 20 -9.99 -45.99 -17.87
C ARG A 20 -10.59 -44.82 -17.09
N ASN A 21 -11.60 -45.09 -16.27
CA ASN A 21 -12.05 -44.15 -15.25
C ASN A 21 -10.89 -43.94 -14.29
N SER A 22 -10.11 -42.88 -14.50
CA SER A 22 -9.18 -42.38 -13.51
C SER A 22 -10.01 -41.94 -12.32
N ILE A 23 -10.05 -42.76 -11.27
CA ILE A 23 -10.61 -42.38 -9.98
C ILE A 23 -9.70 -41.27 -9.46
N ILE A 24 -10.03 -40.01 -9.76
CA ILE A 24 -9.36 -38.84 -9.19
C ILE A 24 -9.70 -38.89 -7.70
N SER A 25 -8.79 -39.41 -6.88
CA SER A 25 -8.97 -39.41 -5.45
C SER A 25 -9.14 -37.96 -4.98
N GLN A 26 -9.96 -37.71 -3.96
CA GLN A 26 -10.10 -36.36 -3.41
C GLN A 26 -8.74 -35.76 -3.01
N SER A 27 -7.78 -36.59 -2.59
CA SER A 27 -6.41 -36.19 -2.30
C SER A 27 -5.62 -35.75 -3.54
N SER A 28 -5.81 -36.38 -4.70
CA SER A 28 -5.18 -35.95 -5.96
C SER A 28 -5.76 -34.62 -6.46
N GLY A 29 -7.07 -34.42 -6.32
CA GLY A 29 -7.74 -33.15 -6.63
C GLY A 29 -7.35 -32.02 -5.66
N LEU A 30 -7.17 -32.31 -4.37
CA LEU A 30 -6.61 -31.37 -3.38
C LEU A 30 -5.17 -31.01 -3.72
N ARG A 31 -4.32 -32.00 -4.00
CA ARG A 31 -2.91 -31.77 -4.35
C ARG A 31 -2.76 -30.91 -5.60
N CYS A 32 -3.53 -31.19 -6.65
CA CYS A 32 -3.53 -30.38 -7.87
C CYS A 32 -4.00 -28.93 -7.59
N ARG A 33 -5.01 -28.74 -6.73
CA ARG A 33 -5.43 -27.41 -6.28
C ARG A 33 -4.34 -26.68 -5.50
N HIS A 34 -3.66 -27.35 -4.57
CA HIS A 34 -2.54 -26.76 -3.83
C HIS A 34 -1.37 -26.37 -4.73
N THR A 35 -1.01 -27.20 -5.72
CA THR A 35 0.03 -26.87 -6.69
C THR A 35 -0.35 -25.65 -7.52
N LYS A 36 -1.59 -25.58 -8.02
CA LYS A 36 -2.10 -24.41 -8.75
C LYS A 36 -2.18 -23.15 -7.88
N MET A 37 -2.58 -23.28 -6.61
CA MET A 37 -2.55 -22.16 -5.65
C MET A 37 -1.13 -21.68 -5.39
N HIS A 38 -0.17 -22.58 -5.34
CA HIS A 38 1.24 -22.24 -5.17
C HIS A 38 1.79 -21.52 -6.39
N GLU A 39 1.44 -21.94 -7.61
CA GLU A 39 1.79 -21.25 -8.85
C GLU A 39 1.15 -19.86 -8.92
N ALA A 40 -0.16 -19.74 -8.67
CA ALA A 40 -0.85 -18.46 -8.60
C ALA A 40 -0.27 -17.53 -7.51
N GLY A 41 0.14 -18.10 -6.36
CA GLY A 41 0.82 -17.37 -5.30
C GLY A 41 2.18 -16.82 -5.72
N LYS A 42 2.92 -17.51 -6.60
CA LYS A 42 4.17 -16.98 -7.17
C LYS A 42 3.93 -15.76 -8.04
N HIS A 43 2.88 -15.75 -8.86
CA HIS A 43 2.54 -14.59 -9.69
C HIS A 43 2.23 -13.36 -8.82
N LEU A 44 1.37 -13.50 -7.81
CA LEU A 44 1.08 -12.42 -6.86
C LEU A 44 2.33 -11.89 -6.15
N MET A 45 3.27 -12.79 -5.82
CA MET A 45 4.55 -12.40 -5.22
C MET A 45 5.42 -11.62 -6.22
N ILE A 46 5.45 -12.01 -7.49
CA ILE A 46 6.21 -11.29 -8.54
C ILE A 46 5.64 -9.87 -8.72
N ASP A 47 4.32 -9.74 -8.80
CA ASP A 47 3.68 -8.43 -8.98
C ASP A 47 3.96 -7.49 -7.81
N ALA A 48 3.89 -8.02 -6.58
CA ALA A 48 4.24 -7.29 -5.38
C ALA A 48 5.71 -6.87 -5.38
N ASN A 49 6.64 -7.77 -5.74
CA ASN A 49 8.07 -7.46 -5.79
C ASN A 49 8.41 -6.37 -6.82
N GLU A 50 7.76 -6.38 -8.00
CA GLU A 50 8.00 -5.38 -9.05
C GLU A 50 7.45 -3.99 -8.65
N SER A 51 6.30 -3.96 -7.99
CA SER A 51 5.71 -2.74 -7.46
C SER A 51 6.55 -2.18 -6.29
N GLU A 52 6.98 -3.05 -5.37
CA GLU A 52 7.87 -2.71 -4.26
C GLU A 52 9.24 -2.20 -4.75
N ALA A 53 9.79 -2.78 -5.82
CA ALA A 53 11.03 -2.28 -6.44
C ALA A 53 10.87 -0.84 -6.94
N THR A 54 9.75 -0.53 -7.60
CA THR A 54 9.45 0.83 -8.07
C THR A 54 9.31 1.82 -6.91
N LEU A 55 8.66 1.41 -5.82
CA LEU A 55 8.58 2.21 -4.59
C LEU A 55 9.97 2.43 -3.99
N ASN A 56 10.79 1.38 -3.86
CA ASN A 56 12.15 1.47 -3.32
C ASN A 56 13.02 2.45 -4.13
N ASP A 57 12.95 2.39 -5.46
CA ASP A 57 13.68 3.32 -6.34
C ASP A 57 13.19 4.77 -6.19
N ALA A 58 11.90 4.98 -5.97
CA ALA A 58 11.34 6.29 -5.65
C ALA A 58 11.80 6.78 -4.27
N MET A 59 11.87 5.88 -3.28
CA MET A 59 12.24 6.20 -1.91
C MET A 59 13.65 6.77 -1.79
N GLU A 60 14.59 6.43 -2.69
CA GLU A 60 15.92 7.08 -2.70
C GLU A 60 15.82 8.60 -2.88
N ILE A 61 14.99 9.05 -3.83
CA ILE A 61 14.77 10.48 -4.11
C ILE A 61 13.94 11.12 -3.00
N ILE A 62 12.91 10.42 -2.51
CA ILE A 62 12.03 10.92 -1.44
C ILE A 62 12.82 11.12 -0.14
N LYS A 63 13.73 10.21 0.21
CA LYS A 63 14.60 10.35 1.40
C LYS A 63 15.55 11.54 1.25
N GLU A 64 16.14 11.73 0.07
CA GLU A 64 17.01 12.88 -0.19
C GLU A 64 16.24 14.20 -0.05
N TYR A 65 15.07 14.28 -0.70
CA TYR A 65 14.16 15.42 -0.58
C TYR A 65 13.78 15.69 0.89
N ALA A 66 13.29 14.67 1.60
CA ALA A 66 12.90 14.81 3.00
C ALA A 66 14.06 15.25 3.89
N LYS A 67 15.27 14.71 3.65
CA LYS A 67 16.47 15.08 4.39
C LYS A 67 16.79 16.56 4.22
N GLU A 68 16.87 17.05 2.98
CA GLU A 68 17.16 18.45 2.70
C GLU A 68 16.14 19.38 3.36
N ARG A 69 14.85 19.03 3.26
CA ARG A 69 13.78 19.79 3.88
C ARG A 69 13.91 19.77 5.39
N ILE A 70 13.98 18.61 6.05
CA ILE A 70 14.07 18.50 7.51
C ILE A 70 15.30 19.22 8.08
N GLU A 71 16.47 19.04 7.45
CA GLU A 71 17.71 19.67 7.91
C GLU A 71 17.69 21.20 7.74
N SER A 72 16.92 21.73 6.78
CA SER A 72 16.72 23.18 6.63
C SER A 72 15.99 23.82 7.82
N TYR A 73 15.22 23.04 8.60
CA TYR A 73 14.60 23.48 9.85
C TYR A 73 15.48 23.20 11.09
N GLY A 74 16.73 22.73 10.90
CA GLY A 74 17.68 22.48 11.98
C GLY A 74 17.41 21.20 12.78
N ALA A 75 16.63 20.27 12.21
CA ALA A 75 16.37 18.93 12.73
C ALA A 75 17.20 17.87 11.99
N GLN A 76 17.20 16.63 12.48
CA GLN A 76 17.87 15.50 11.84
C GLN A 76 16.84 14.56 11.20
N MET A 77 17.12 14.10 9.98
CA MET A 77 16.33 13.04 9.36
C MET A 77 16.78 11.65 9.81
N GLU A 78 15.83 10.79 10.18
CA GLU A 78 16.06 9.35 10.41
C GLU A 78 15.12 8.50 9.53
N PHE A 79 15.55 7.30 9.18
CA PHE A 79 14.74 6.35 8.39
C PHE A 79 14.61 5.01 9.13
N SER A 80 13.42 4.42 9.10
CA SER A 80 13.13 3.13 9.72
C SER A 80 12.28 2.26 8.80
N THR A 81 12.69 1.02 8.55
CA THR A 81 11.90 0.04 7.77
C THR A 81 11.01 -0.84 8.65
N LYS A 82 11.17 -0.75 9.96
CA LYS A 82 10.48 -1.56 10.95
C LYS A 82 10.20 -0.70 12.17
N TYR A 83 9.01 -0.85 12.73
CA TYR A 83 8.66 -0.26 14.01
C TYR A 83 7.91 -1.29 14.85
N THR A 84 8.35 -1.49 16.09
CA THR A 84 7.78 -2.52 16.96
C THR A 84 6.53 -2.02 17.66
N LEU A 85 5.70 -2.93 18.17
CA LEU A 85 4.57 -2.56 19.02
C LEU A 85 5.06 -1.81 20.28
N PHE A 86 6.23 -2.20 20.80
CA PHE A 86 6.88 -1.49 21.90
C PHE A 86 7.17 -0.03 21.53
N ASP A 87 7.79 0.20 20.38
CA ASP A 87 8.12 1.56 19.91
C ASP A 87 6.85 2.41 19.68
N CYS A 88 5.79 1.81 19.12
CA CYS A 88 4.47 2.46 18.97
C CYS A 88 3.89 2.87 20.32
N GLN A 89 3.99 2.00 21.34
CA GLN A 89 3.48 2.27 22.69
C GLN A 89 4.27 3.38 23.38
N GLU A 90 5.59 3.41 23.22
CA GLU A 90 6.44 4.46 23.76
C GLU A 90 6.10 5.83 23.15
N GLN A 91 5.94 5.91 21.82
CA GLN A 91 5.54 7.15 21.15
C GLN A 91 4.17 7.66 21.66
N LEU A 92 3.23 6.73 21.88
CA LEU A 92 1.90 7.05 22.40
C LEU A 92 1.96 7.59 23.84
N LYS A 93 2.82 7.03 24.70
CA LYS A 93 3.09 7.55 26.05
C LYS A 93 3.74 8.93 26.00
N MET A 94 4.72 9.14 25.12
CA MET A 94 5.37 10.45 24.91
C MET A 94 4.38 11.52 24.44
N SER A 95 3.32 11.12 23.74
CA SER A 95 2.20 11.98 23.34
C SER A 95 1.23 12.33 24.48
N GLY A 96 1.51 11.88 25.72
CA GLY A 96 0.69 12.13 26.90
C GLY A 96 -0.51 11.18 27.06
N VAL A 97 -0.63 10.15 26.22
CA VAL A 97 -1.72 9.17 26.32
C VAL A 97 -1.41 8.12 27.40
N GLN A 98 -2.34 7.97 28.34
CA GLN A 98 -2.30 6.87 29.31
C GLN A 98 -2.78 5.58 28.66
N LEU A 99 -1.87 4.62 28.46
CA LEU A 99 -2.20 3.30 27.93
C LEU A 99 -3.11 2.52 28.89
N ARG A 100 -3.95 1.63 28.36
CA ARG A 100 -4.75 0.67 29.14
C ARG A 100 -4.14 -0.72 29.01
N GLY A 101 -4.09 -1.50 30.10
CA GLY A 101 -3.54 -2.87 30.10
C GLY A 101 -2.06 -2.94 30.47
N VAL A 102 -1.39 -4.06 30.16
CA VAL A 102 0.05 -4.27 30.46
C VAL A 102 0.89 -3.32 29.59
N GLN A 103 1.67 -2.45 30.23
CA GLN A 103 2.23 -1.25 29.59
C GLN A 103 3.68 -1.40 29.12
N ASP A 104 4.38 -2.47 29.51
CA ASP A 104 5.82 -2.66 29.31
C ASP A 104 6.19 -4.14 29.16
N ASP A 105 5.58 -4.81 28.18
CA ASP A 105 5.98 -6.17 27.83
C ASP A 105 7.14 -6.13 26.83
N GLU A 106 8.34 -6.48 27.30
CA GLU A 106 9.55 -6.63 26.46
C GLU A 106 9.33 -7.57 25.27
N LEU A 107 8.37 -8.50 25.33
CA LEU A 107 7.99 -9.35 24.20
C LEU A 107 7.44 -8.54 23.02
N ASN A 108 6.89 -7.34 23.25
CA ASN A 108 6.36 -6.47 22.19
C ASN A 108 7.45 -5.97 21.23
N LYS A 109 8.73 -6.01 21.62
CA LYS A 109 9.87 -5.72 20.71
C LYS A 109 9.99 -6.74 19.57
N LYS A 110 9.35 -7.91 19.70
CA LYS A 110 9.33 -8.96 18.65
C LYS A 110 8.17 -8.79 17.66
N VAL A 111 7.16 -8.00 18.00
CA VAL A 111 5.99 -7.74 17.16
C VAL A 111 6.18 -6.40 16.48
N SER A 112 6.00 -6.33 15.16
CA SER A 112 6.29 -5.10 14.42
C SER A 112 5.44 -4.94 13.18
N MET A 113 5.25 -3.68 12.80
CA MET A 113 4.89 -3.32 11.44
C MET A 113 6.14 -3.04 10.60
N ARG A 114 6.01 -3.27 9.30
CA ARG A 114 7.02 -2.99 8.27
C ARG A 114 6.28 -2.39 7.08
N PRO A 115 6.07 -1.08 7.07
CA PRO A 115 5.55 -0.39 5.89
C PRO A 115 6.53 -0.58 4.74
N ASP A 116 6.03 -0.89 3.53
CA ASP A 116 6.87 -1.25 2.39
C ASP A 116 7.85 -0.12 2.01
N GLY A 117 7.42 1.15 2.10
CA GLY A 117 8.26 2.33 1.90
C GLY A 117 8.98 2.83 3.15
N GLY A 118 8.82 2.14 4.29
CA GLY A 118 9.38 2.54 5.58
C GLY A 118 8.75 3.82 6.16
N ILE A 119 9.46 4.41 7.12
CA ILE A 119 9.08 5.61 7.86
C ILE A 119 10.23 6.60 7.83
N ILE A 120 9.95 7.82 7.38
CA ILE A 120 10.88 8.96 7.47
C ILE A 120 10.49 9.79 8.70
N TRP A 121 11.47 10.09 9.54
CA TRP A 121 11.31 10.85 10.77
C TRP A 121 12.06 12.17 10.71
N ALA A 122 11.43 13.24 11.20
CA ALA A 122 12.10 14.44 11.65
C ALA A 122 12.39 14.35 13.15
N VAL A 123 13.65 14.45 13.53
CA VAL A 123 14.10 14.41 14.93
C VAL A 123 14.58 15.80 15.33
N LEU A 124 13.81 16.45 16.20
CA LEU A 124 14.14 17.78 16.72
C LEU A 124 15.34 17.72 17.68
N LYS A 125 15.92 18.89 17.99
CA LYS A 125 17.03 19.01 18.94
C LYS A 125 16.66 18.53 20.36
N SER A 126 15.39 18.67 20.76
CA SER A 126 14.87 18.10 22.00
C SER A 126 14.87 16.57 22.04
N GLY A 127 15.08 15.91 20.90
CA GLY A 127 14.92 14.46 20.73
C GLY A 127 13.49 14.04 20.38
N LYS A 128 12.54 14.98 20.30
CA LYS A 128 11.17 14.69 19.85
C LYS A 128 11.17 14.27 18.38
N LYS A 129 10.46 13.17 18.08
CA LYS A 129 10.36 12.60 16.74
C LYS A 129 8.97 12.80 16.16
N TYR A 130 8.92 13.24 14.91
CA TYR A 130 7.70 13.32 14.11
C TYR A 130 7.86 12.47 12.85
N PRO A 131 6.99 11.49 12.58
CA PRO A 131 6.94 10.86 11.27
C PRO A 131 6.52 11.93 10.25
N VAL A 132 7.24 12.05 9.14
CA VAL A 132 6.88 12.97 8.03
C VAL A 132 6.37 12.24 6.80
N PHE A 133 6.61 10.93 6.74
CA PHE A 133 6.16 10.05 5.67
C PHE A 133 6.17 8.60 6.14
N ILE A 134 5.11 7.85 5.84
CA ILE A 134 5.00 6.41 6.04
C ILE A 134 4.44 5.80 4.77
N GLY A 135 5.22 4.99 4.05
CA GLY A 135 4.84 4.47 2.74
C GLY A 135 4.41 3.00 2.76
N GLU A 136 3.33 2.66 2.06
CA GLU A 136 2.83 1.30 1.87
C GLU A 136 2.47 1.08 0.40
N ASP A 137 2.74 -0.12 -0.13
CA ASP A 137 2.39 -0.50 -1.51
C ASP A 137 1.48 -1.73 -1.53
N LYS A 138 0.45 -1.71 -2.37
CA LYS A 138 -0.55 -2.78 -2.44
C LYS A 138 -0.98 -3.06 -3.87
N VAL A 139 -0.59 -4.22 -4.38
CA VAL A 139 -1.08 -4.73 -5.66
C VAL A 139 -2.20 -5.74 -5.42
N GLN A 140 -3.31 -5.61 -6.15
CA GLN A 140 -4.39 -6.61 -6.12
C GLN A 140 -5.11 -6.77 -7.45
N GLY A 141 -5.36 -8.03 -7.82
CA GLY A 141 -6.13 -8.44 -8.98
C GLY A 141 -5.29 -9.20 -9.99
N THR A 142 -5.85 -10.29 -10.51
CA THR A 142 -5.20 -11.18 -11.50
C THR A 142 -6.14 -11.58 -12.64
N ASN A 143 -7.35 -11.02 -12.67
CA ASN A 143 -8.37 -11.38 -13.66
C ASN A 143 -7.97 -10.96 -15.09
N ASP A 144 -7.13 -9.93 -15.21
CA ASP A 144 -6.43 -9.50 -16.41
C ASP A 144 -5.49 -10.57 -16.97
N SER A 145 -4.59 -11.13 -16.14
CA SER A 145 -3.68 -12.24 -16.48
C SER A 145 -4.47 -13.51 -16.80
N ARG A 146 -5.46 -13.84 -15.97
CA ARG A 146 -6.32 -15.00 -16.19
C ARG A 146 -7.01 -14.95 -17.55
N ARG A 147 -7.52 -13.78 -17.95
CA ARG A 147 -8.13 -13.60 -19.28
C ARG A 147 -7.09 -13.82 -20.39
N GLN A 148 -5.86 -13.30 -20.24
CA GLN A 148 -4.79 -13.54 -21.22
C GLN A 148 -4.44 -15.03 -21.35
N GLU A 149 -4.52 -15.77 -20.26
CA GLU A 149 -4.34 -17.23 -20.21
C GLU A 149 -5.57 -18.03 -20.68
N GLY A 150 -6.67 -17.37 -21.05
CA GLY A 150 -7.94 -18.01 -21.43
C GLY A 150 -8.69 -18.67 -20.27
N LEU A 151 -8.37 -18.31 -19.03
CA LEU A 151 -9.03 -18.79 -17.82
C LEU A 151 -10.28 -17.96 -17.48
N SER A 152 -11.23 -18.59 -16.79
CA SER A 152 -12.42 -17.91 -16.29
C SER A 152 -12.10 -16.88 -15.21
N ARG A 153 -12.91 -15.81 -15.17
CA ARG A 153 -12.86 -14.79 -14.11
C ARG A 153 -13.06 -15.39 -12.72
N GLN A 154 -12.33 -14.89 -11.74
CA GLN A 154 -12.44 -15.19 -10.33
C GLN A 154 -13.05 -14.03 -9.54
N ALA A 155 -13.63 -14.33 -8.39
CA ALA A 155 -14.09 -13.31 -7.45
C ALA A 155 -12.91 -12.54 -6.85
N THR A 156 -13.12 -11.25 -6.58
CA THR A 156 -12.11 -10.37 -5.97
C THR A 156 -11.84 -10.76 -4.51
N GLY A 157 -10.58 -10.83 -4.11
CA GLY A 157 -10.16 -11.18 -2.75
C GLY A 157 -10.27 -10.01 -1.76
N ASN A 158 -9.98 -10.26 -0.48
CA ASN A 158 -10.06 -9.27 0.59
C ASN A 158 -8.69 -8.88 1.18
N ALA A 159 -7.60 -9.15 0.48
CA ALA A 159 -6.24 -8.99 1.00
C ALA A 159 -5.90 -7.54 1.38
N ILE A 160 -6.50 -6.56 0.69
CA ILE A 160 -6.34 -5.13 0.98
C ILE A 160 -6.76 -4.73 2.40
N GLU A 161 -7.70 -5.47 3.02
CA GLU A 161 -8.21 -5.16 4.37
C GLU A 161 -7.11 -5.24 5.44
N ARG A 162 -6.00 -5.93 5.15
CA ARG A 162 -4.83 -5.98 6.05
C ARG A 162 -4.11 -4.64 6.20
N ALA A 163 -4.28 -3.70 5.26
CA ALA A 163 -3.72 -2.36 5.36
C ALA A 163 -4.27 -1.60 6.59
N ALA A 164 -5.53 -1.85 6.97
CA ALA A 164 -6.16 -1.23 8.14
C ALA A 164 -5.36 -1.44 9.43
N LYS A 165 -4.70 -2.59 9.58
CA LYS A 165 -3.83 -2.88 10.74
C LYS A 165 -2.61 -1.96 10.78
N ASN A 166 -1.96 -1.70 9.64
CA ASN A 166 -0.80 -0.79 9.59
C ASN A 166 -1.23 0.67 9.71
N ILE A 167 -2.40 1.07 9.18
CA ILE A 167 -2.99 2.40 9.42
C ILE A 167 -3.15 2.62 10.92
N ARG A 168 -3.84 1.72 11.62
CA ARG A 168 -4.04 1.84 13.09
C ARG A 168 -2.74 1.84 13.88
N GLY A 169 -1.77 1.02 13.49
CA GLY A 169 -0.44 1.02 14.13
C GLY A 169 0.31 2.33 13.92
N SER A 170 0.16 2.95 12.75
CA SER A 170 0.79 4.23 12.42
C SER A 170 0.11 5.42 13.08
N GLU A 171 -1.20 5.36 13.35
CA GLU A 171 -1.90 6.40 14.13
C GLU A 171 -1.28 6.56 15.52
N MET A 172 -0.80 5.48 16.13
CA MET A 172 -0.09 5.54 17.42
C MET A 172 1.18 6.39 17.33
N LEU A 173 1.84 6.41 16.16
CA LEU A 173 3.06 7.19 15.94
C LEU A 173 2.81 8.68 15.79
N CYS A 174 1.61 9.02 15.32
CA CYS A 174 1.25 10.38 14.98
C CYS A 174 0.33 11.00 16.04
N GLN A 175 0.16 10.40 17.22
CA GLN A 175 -0.93 10.76 18.15
C GLN A 175 -0.95 12.25 18.50
N ASP A 176 0.21 12.85 18.77
CA ASP A 176 0.36 14.26 19.13
C ASP A 176 0.47 15.21 17.93
N MET A 177 0.31 14.70 16.71
CA MET A 177 0.28 15.47 15.48
C MET A 177 -1.16 15.79 15.06
N THR A 178 -1.35 16.92 14.37
CA THR A 178 -2.59 17.25 13.66
C THR A 178 -2.69 16.60 12.30
N THR A 179 -1.57 16.07 11.79
CA THR A 179 -1.43 15.43 10.48
C THR A 179 -1.20 13.93 10.61
N PHE A 180 -1.46 13.18 9.53
CA PHE A 180 -1.27 11.74 9.43
C PHE A 180 -0.62 11.37 8.08
N PRO A 181 0.72 11.36 8.00
CA PRO A 181 1.46 11.19 6.75
C PRO A 181 1.57 9.73 6.30
N TYR A 182 0.48 8.97 6.39
CA TYR A 182 0.44 7.57 5.98
C TYR A 182 -0.11 7.45 4.55
N VAL A 183 0.72 6.92 3.66
CA VAL A 183 0.46 6.85 2.22
C VAL A 183 0.30 5.40 1.77
N ILE A 184 -0.75 5.14 0.99
CA ILE A 184 -0.93 3.85 0.32
C ILE A 184 -0.95 4.06 -1.19
N PHE A 185 -0.03 3.39 -1.88
CA PHE A 185 -0.07 3.22 -3.33
C PHE A 185 -0.75 1.90 -3.64
N ALA A 186 -2.00 1.96 -4.10
CA ALA A 186 -2.79 0.79 -4.47
C ALA A 186 -2.89 0.67 -5.99
N SER A 187 -2.63 -0.51 -6.55
CA SER A 187 -2.74 -0.73 -7.99
C SER A 187 -3.27 -2.11 -8.39
N GLY A 188 -3.89 -2.18 -9.56
CA GLY A 188 -4.30 -3.44 -10.20
C GLY A 188 -5.78 -3.47 -10.58
N CYS A 189 -6.19 -4.58 -11.23
CA CYS A 189 -7.49 -4.65 -11.87
C CYS A 189 -8.68 -4.79 -10.91
N ASP A 190 -8.44 -5.31 -9.70
CA ASP A 190 -9.48 -5.44 -8.67
C ASP A 190 -9.90 -4.08 -8.10
N PHE A 191 -9.10 -3.04 -8.28
CA PHE A 191 -9.40 -1.68 -7.83
C PHE A 191 -10.21 -0.86 -8.84
N HIS A 192 -10.54 -1.42 -10.01
CA HIS A 192 -11.39 -0.73 -10.98
C HIS A 192 -12.73 -0.33 -10.36
N HIS A 193 -13.31 0.81 -10.73
CA HIS A 193 -14.51 1.34 -10.07
C HIS A 193 -15.75 0.44 -10.23
N THR A 194 -15.74 -0.48 -11.19
CA THR A 194 -16.77 -1.52 -11.37
C THR A 194 -16.60 -2.72 -10.43
N GLU A 195 -15.50 -2.75 -9.67
CA GLU A 195 -15.19 -3.77 -8.67
C GLU A 195 -15.41 -3.19 -7.25
N THR A 196 -15.39 -4.06 -6.24
CA THR A 196 -15.71 -3.64 -4.86
C THR A 196 -14.49 -3.22 -4.04
N ILE A 197 -13.27 -3.53 -4.48
CA ILE A 197 -12.08 -3.46 -3.62
C ILE A 197 -11.65 -2.02 -3.32
N SER A 198 -11.73 -1.12 -4.31
CA SER A 198 -11.41 0.31 -4.09
C SER A 198 -12.30 0.94 -3.00
N LYS A 199 -13.61 0.63 -2.98
CA LYS A 199 -14.52 1.14 -1.95
C LYS A 199 -14.25 0.60 -0.54
N ARG A 200 -13.55 -0.54 -0.40
CA ARG A 200 -13.14 -1.03 0.93
C ARG A 200 -12.04 -0.18 1.54
N LEU A 201 -11.19 0.45 0.72
CA LEU A 201 -10.20 1.43 1.19
C LEU A 201 -10.90 2.65 1.80
N GLU A 202 -11.94 3.17 1.16
CA GLU A 202 -12.74 4.25 1.73
C GLU A 202 -13.38 3.83 3.06
N MET A 203 -13.92 2.60 3.14
CA MET A 203 -14.52 2.07 4.37
C MET A 203 -13.53 2.00 5.55
N MET A 204 -12.25 1.65 5.30
CA MET A 204 -11.22 1.66 6.35
C MET A 204 -10.64 3.05 6.64
N ASN A 205 -10.95 4.03 5.80
CA ASN A 205 -10.42 5.40 5.84
C ASN A 205 -11.52 6.45 6.10
N MET A 206 -12.47 6.12 6.97
CA MET A 206 -13.57 7.01 7.39
C MET A 206 -14.44 7.53 6.24
N SER A 207 -14.62 6.74 5.19
CA SER A 207 -15.37 7.10 3.97
C SER A 207 -14.79 8.27 3.17
N VAL A 208 -13.55 8.67 3.45
CA VAL A 208 -12.85 9.65 2.61
C VAL A 208 -12.56 9.02 1.25
N PRO A 209 -12.95 9.66 0.13
CA PRO A 209 -12.69 9.15 -1.20
C PRO A 209 -11.20 8.93 -1.47
N ASN A 210 -10.86 7.85 -2.17
CA ASN A 210 -9.48 7.63 -2.63
C ASN A 210 -9.11 8.63 -3.74
N HIS A 211 -7.84 9.02 -3.83
CA HIS A 211 -7.31 9.69 -5.02
C HIS A 211 -7.24 8.66 -6.16
N TYR A 212 -8.14 8.76 -7.12
CA TYR A 212 -8.38 7.71 -8.11
C TYR A 212 -7.88 8.08 -9.50
N LEU A 213 -7.08 7.19 -10.10
CA LEU A 213 -6.62 7.25 -11.48
C LEU A 213 -7.11 6.00 -12.22
N GLU A 214 -7.95 6.21 -13.22
CA GLU A 214 -8.33 5.15 -14.15
C GLU A 214 -7.37 5.12 -15.33
N VAL A 215 -6.88 3.92 -15.65
CA VAL A 215 -6.09 3.66 -16.87
C VAL A 215 -7.00 2.93 -17.85
N THR A 216 -7.12 3.50 -19.03
CA THR A 216 -7.90 3.02 -20.17
C THR A 216 -6.99 2.87 -21.41
N THR A 217 -7.53 2.34 -22.50
CA THR A 217 -6.77 2.20 -23.77
C THR A 217 -6.36 3.54 -24.40
N SER A 218 -7.01 4.65 -24.01
CA SER A 218 -6.65 5.99 -24.47
C SER A 218 -5.71 6.72 -23.51
N THR A 219 -5.32 6.10 -22.39
CA THR A 219 -4.43 6.72 -21.41
C THR A 219 -3.00 6.74 -21.93
N THR A 220 -2.43 7.94 -22.02
CA THR A 220 -1.02 8.20 -22.32
C THR A 220 -0.36 8.95 -21.16
N ASN A 221 0.97 9.08 -21.20
CA ASN A 221 1.70 9.87 -20.21
C ASN A 221 1.19 11.32 -20.14
N GLU A 222 0.96 11.94 -21.30
CA GLU A 222 0.48 13.33 -21.41
C GLU A 222 -0.92 13.48 -20.81
N THR A 223 -1.78 12.47 -20.96
CA THR A 223 -3.12 12.50 -20.36
C THR A 223 -3.09 12.30 -18.84
N LEU A 224 -2.04 11.68 -18.28
CA LEU A 224 -1.92 11.45 -16.84
C LEU A 224 -1.42 12.68 -16.08
N GLU A 225 -0.55 13.51 -16.67
CA GLU A 225 0.07 14.65 -15.95
C GLU A 225 -0.95 15.64 -15.35
N PRO A 226 -2.02 16.07 -16.04
CA PRO A 226 -3.03 16.94 -15.44
C PRO A 226 -3.74 16.32 -14.25
N HIS A 227 -3.96 15.00 -14.27
CA HIS A 227 -4.59 14.30 -13.16
C HIS A 227 -3.65 14.16 -11.96
N ILE A 228 -2.34 13.98 -12.19
CA ILE A 228 -1.33 13.95 -11.13
C ILE A 228 -1.27 15.30 -10.42
N MET A 229 -1.20 16.40 -11.18
CA MET A 229 -1.21 17.75 -10.61
C MET A 229 -2.49 18.00 -9.80
N SER A 230 -3.65 17.64 -10.38
CA SER A 230 -4.93 17.76 -9.67
C SER A 230 -4.98 16.91 -8.40
N ILE A 231 -4.39 15.72 -8.39
CA ILE A 231 -4.28 14.92 -7.16
C ILE A 231 -3.42 15.63 -6.14
N CYS A 232 -2.22 16.12 -6.50
CA CYS A 232 -1.34 16.85 -5.59
C CYS A 232 -2.06 18.03 -4.92
N GLU A 233 -2.79 18.84 -5.70
CA GLU A 233 -3.56 19.98 -5.20
C GLU A 233 -4.67 19.60 -4.20
N ASN A 234 -5.13 18.35 -4.22
CA ASN A 234 -6.21 17.84 -3.37
C ASN A 234 -5.72 16.92 -2.25
N ILE A 235 -4.41 16.66 -2.14
CA ILE A 235 -3.87 15.91 -0.99
C ILE A 235 -4.18 16.71 0.28
N ASP A 236 -4.71 16.01 1.29
CA ASP A 236 -4.94 16.56 2.62
C ASP A 236 -4.47 15.54 3.66
N VAL A 237 -3.39 15.89 4.37
CA VAL A 237 -2.81 15.06 5.43
C VAL A 237 -3.42 15.34 6.80
N GLN A 238 -4.36 16.27 6.93
CA GLN A 238 -4.95 16.63 8.22
C GLN A 238 -5.80 15.49 8.78
N LYS A 239 -5.75 15.34 10.10
CA LYS A 239 -6.62 14.39 10.80
C LYS A 239 -8.06 14.89 10.85
N MET A 240 -9.00 13.97 10.65
CA MET A 240 -10.42 14.23 10.81
C MET A 240 -10.85 13.97 12.25
N CYS A 241 -11.17 15.02 13.01
CA CYS A 241 -11.55 14.91 14.43
C CYS A 241 -10.53 14.12 15.28
N GLY A 242 -9.23 14.28 14.98
CA GLY A 242 -8.15 13.56 15.64
C GLY A 242 -7.91 12.13 15.14
N ILE A 243 -8.69 11.64 14.18
CA ILE A 243 -8.51 10.34 13.52
C ILE A 243 -7.59 10.51 12.30
N GLY A 244 -6.61 9.63 12.16
CA GLY A 244 -5.72 9.59 11.00
C GLY A 244 -6.48 9.18 9.74
N ILE A 245 -6.44 10.03 8.72
CA ILE A 245 -6.94 9.74 7.37
C ILE A 245 -5.73 9.50 6.48
N ALA A 246 -5.53 8.26 6.03
CA ALA A 246 -4.43 7.92 5.13
C ALA A 246 -4.64 8.57 3.76
N SER A 247 -3.56 9.04 3.13
CA SER A 247 -3.57 9.46 1.73
C SER A 247 -3.51 8.22 0.84
N ILE A 248 -4.65 7.80 0.32
CA ILE A 248 -4.78 6.57 -0.47
C ILE A 248 -4.86 6.93 -1.95
N PHE A 249 -3.83 6.54 -2.69
CA PHE A 249 -3.75 6.69 -4.14
C PHE A 249 -4.07 5.35 -4.80
N VAL A 250 -5.07 5.34 -5.68
CA VAL A 250 -5.51 4.14 -6.40
C VAL A 250 -5.30 4.34 -7.89
N LYS A 251 -4.52 3.47 -8.53
CA LYS A 251 -4.37 3.42 -9.99
C LYS A 251 -4.87 2.08 -10.51
N ALA A 252 -5.94 2.11 -11.29
CA ALA A 252 -6.66 0.90 -11.67
C ALA A 252 -6.93 0.84 -13.17
N HIS A 253 -6.95 -0.37 -13.70
CA HIS A 253 -7.37 -0.65 -15.08
C HIS A 253 -8.44 -1.73 -15.07
N LYS A 254 -9.27 -1.80 -16.10
CA LYS A 254 -10.28 -2.86 -16.17
C LYS A 254 -9.66 -4.17 -16.65
N TRP A 255 -9.93 -5.25 -15.91
CA TRP A 255 -9.35 -6.56 -16.16
C TRP A 255 -9.60 -7.10 -17.57
N ASN A 256 -10.73 -6.74 -18.19
CA ASN A 256 -11.12 -7.21 -19.52
C ASN A 256 -10.82 -6.23 -20.65
N GLU A 257 -10.14 -5.11 -20.39
CA GLU A 257 -9.79 -4.13 -21.43
C GLU A 257 -8.28 -3.96 -21.61
N LEU A 258 -7.50 -4.03 -20.52
CA LEU A 258 -6.05 -3.79 -20.57
C LEU A 258 -5.22 -4.95 -20.10
N ASN A 259 -3.93 -4.95 -20.46
CA ASN A 259 -2.99 -5.99 -20.09
C ASN A 259 -2.61 -5.91 -18.61
N HIS A 260 -2.17 -7.05 -18.08
CA HIS A 260 -1.70 -7.12 -16.70
C HIS A 260 -0.58 -6.11 -16.42
N GLY A 261 -0.67 -5.46 -15.27
CA GLY A 261 0.27 -4.41 -14.85
C GLY A 261 0.05 -3.05 -15.52
N ALA A 262 -0.99 -2.85 -16.35
CA ALA A 262 -1.23 -1.57 -17.04
C ALA A 262 -1.41 -0.37 -16.10
N SER A 263 -1.83 -0.61 -14.86
CA SER A 263 -2.05 0.42 -13.85
C SER A 263 -0.94 0.50 -12.80
N ARG A 264 0.27 0.03 -13.10
CA ARG A 264 1.42 0.19 -12.20
C ARG A 264 1.75 1.67 -11.99
N TRP A 265 2.17 1.98 -10.78
CA TRP A 265 2.65 3.30 -10.42
C TRP A 265 3.97 3.59 -11.13
N ARG A 266 4.10 4.80 -11.66
CA ARG A 266 5.37 5.30 -12.19
C ARG A 266 6.16 5.93 -11.05
N LYS A 267 7.48 5.77 -11.06
CA LYS A 267 8.39 6.37 -10.07
C LYS A 267 8.09 7.86 -9.81
N LYS A 268 7.90 8.65 -10.87
CA LYS A 268 7.59 10.09 -10.77
C LYS A 268 6.26 10.41 -10.07
N GLU A 269 5.26 9.54 -10.19
CA GLU A 269 3.95 9.71 -9.53
C GLU A 269 4.11 9.50 -8.03
N ILE A 270 4.83 8.43 -7.64
CA ILE A 270 5.15 8.13 -6.24
C ILE A 270 5.90 9.30 -5.62
N ILE A 271 6.94 9.80 -6.29
CA ILE A 271 7.74 10.94 -5.80
C ILE A 271 6.86 12.18 -5.62
N ALA A 272 6.07 12.56 -6.62
CA ALA A 272 5.24 13.76 -6.57
C ALA A 272 4.28 13.74 -5.37
N PHE A 273 3.54 12.63 -5.19
CA PHE A 273 2.58 12.51 -4.09
C PHE A 273 3.27 12.43 -2.72
N SER A 274 4.38 11.70 -2.62
CA SER A 274 5.15 11.60 -1.39
C SER A 274 5.74 12.95 -0.95
N CYS A 275 6.30 13.73 -1.89
CA CYS A 275 6.85 15.05 -1.60
C CYS A 275 5.78 16.02 -1.11
N GLU A 276 4.59 16.03 -1.72
CA GLU A 276 3.46 16.86 -1.27
C GLU A 276 3.01 16.49 0.15
N VAL A 277 2.89 15.19 0.45
CA VAL A 277 2.58 14.71 1.81
C VAL A 277 3.63 15.17 2.82
N ILE A 278 4.91 15.10 2.47
CA ILE A 278 6.01 15.57 3.32
C ILE A 278 5.88 17.07 3.57
N ASP A 279 5.69 17.88 2.54
CA ASP A 279 5.61 19.34 2.67
C ASP A 279 4.43 19.78 3.53
N GLN A 280 3.24 19.21 3.32
CA GLN A 280 2.07 19.52 4.16
C GLN A 280 2.29 19.08 5.62
N THR A 281 2.92 17.93 5.84
CA THR A 281 3.21 17.43 7.19
C THR A 281 4.22 18.32 7.89
N MET A 282 5.31 18.66 7.22
CA MET A 282 6.34 19.56 7.74
C MET A 282 5.78 20.94 8.10
N SER A 283 4.83 21.45 7.32
CA SER A 283 4.17 22.73 7.60
C SER A 283 3.35 22.72 8.89
N SER A 284 2.98 21.54 9.40
CA SER A 284 2.24 21.37 10.67
C SER A 284 3.13 21.15 11.91
N ILE A 285 4.43 20.90 11.72
CA ILE A 285 5.36 20.63 12.83
C ILE A 285 5.74 21.94 13.51
N ASP A 286 5.72 21.94 14.85
CA ASP A 286 6.32 23.01 15.66
C ASP A 286 7.84 22.78 15.77
N TRP A 287 8.61 23.51 14.97
CA TRP A 287 10.02 23.21 14.68
C TRP A 287 11.05 23.65 15.73
N GLU A 288 10.66 24.04 16.95
CA GLU A 288 11.61 24.48 18.01
C GLU A 288 12.67 25.48 17.49
N LEU A 289 12.27 26.37 16.58
CA LEU A 289 13.22 27.17 15.80
C LEU A 289 14.03 28.12 16.68
N SER A 290 15.35 27.96 16.69
CA SER A 290 16.29 28.96 17.19
C SER A 290 16.63 29.95 16.07
N ASN A 291 16.06 31.17 16.09
CA ASN A 291 16.41 32.38 15.29
C ASN A 291 17.44 32.23 14.14
N ALA A 292 17.17 31.39 13.15
CA ALA A 292 18.00 31.27 11.95
C ALA A 292 17.12 30.81 10.79
N VAL A 293 16.36 31.75 10.22
CA VAL A 293 15.67 31.51 8.94
C VAL A 293 16.64 31.86 7.83
N SER A 294 17.22 30.84 7.19
CA SER A 294 17.65 30.97 5.80
C SER A 294 16.48 30.57 4.91
N GLN A 295 16.10 31.45 3.99
CA GLN A 295 14.99 31.24 3.06
C GLN A 295 15.15 29.92 2.28
N PRO A 296 14.06 29.19 2.00
CA PRO A 296 14.11 28.00 1.17
C PRO A 296 14.62 28.36 -0.22
N LYS A 297 15.64 27.64 -0.70
CA LYS A 297 15.99 27.64 -2.13
C LYS A 297 14.86 26.95 -2.88
N GLU A 298 14.36 27.59 -3.93
CA GLU A 298 13.54 26.93 -4.94
C GLU A 298 14.29 25.69 -5.45
N LEU A 299 13.61 24.55 -5.39
CA LEU A 299 14.05 23.20 -5.77
C LEU A 299 12.82 22.59 -6.46
N LEU A 300 12.82 21.92 -7.62
CA LEU A 300 13.81 21.21 -8.42
C LEU A 300 13.20 21.14 -9.85
N ASP A 301 13.99 21.34 -10.91
CA ASP A 301 13.52 21.04 -12.28
C ASP A 301 13.24 19.54 -12.42
N LEU A 302 11.97 19.18 -12.62
CA LEU A 302 11.46 17.82 -12.79
C LEU A 302 11.96 17.10 -14.07
N GLU A 303 12.86 17.71 -14.85
CA GLU A 303 13.32 17.20 -16.14
C GLU A 303 14.38 16.08 -16.04
N LYS A 304 14.83 15.67 -14.86
CA LYS A 304 15.87 14.60 -14.72
C LYS A 304 15.36 13.21 -14.34
N ALA A 305 14.05 12.98 -14.37
CA ALA A 305 13.47 11.65 -14.13
C ALA A 305 13.30 10.79 -15.41
N GLU A 306 13.75 11.27 -16.57
CA GLU A 306 13.77 10.49 -17.80
C GLU A 306 15.15 9.87 -18.04
N GLU A 307 15.43 8.71 -17.43
CA GLU A 307 16.27 7.68 -18.05
C GLU A 307 16.22 6.35 -17.26
N LYS A 308 15.55 5.37 -17.89
CA LYS A 308 15.37 3.93 -17.58
C LYS A 308 14.21 3.52 -16.67
#